data_AF-A0A955WVT6-F1
#
_entry.id   AF-A0A955WVT6-F1
#
_cell.length_a   1.000
_cell.length_b   1.000
_cell.length_c   1.000
_cell.angle_alpha   90.00
_cell.angle_beta   90.00
_cell.angle_gamma   90.00
#
_symmetry.space_group_name_H-M   'P 1'
#
loop_
_entity.id
_entity.type
_entity.pdbx_description
1 polymer ?
#
loop_
_entity_poly.entity_id
_entity_poly.type
_entity_poly.pdbx_seq_one_letter_code
_entity_poly.pdbx_strand_id
1 'polypeptide(L)'
;MRALPFAVGTLALALTSLAAAAPPTLKDPELQQAVTGVPGDGPDLLANFETSKGTIECRLFYKEAPKTVANFAGLATGNKPFTDPNTNEQVKGKRYFDGLIFH
;
A
#
# COMPACT_ATOMS: atom_id res chain seq x y z
N MET A 1 -57.17 -19.58 14.04
CA MET A 1 -57.17 -18.13 14.35
C MET A 1 -55.86 -17.78 15.04
N ARG A 2 -55.34 -16.60 14.71
CA ARG A 2 -54.05 -15.97 15.05
C ARG A 2 -53.61 -16.08 16.52
N ALA A 3 -52.29 -16.18 16.77
CA ALA A 3 -51.47 -15.09 17.31
C ALA A 3 -50.00 -15.54 17.58
N LEU A 4 -49.03 -14.87 16.97
CA LEU A 4 -47.61 -14.89 17.36
C LEU A 4 -47.29 -13.54 18.03
N PRO A 5 -46.59 -13.49 19.18
CA PRO A 5 -46.16 -12.23 19.76
C PRO A 5 -44.88 -11.71 19.07
N PHE A 6 -44.90 -10.41 18.80
CA PHE A 6 -43.80 -9.63 18.25
C PHE A 6 -42.62 -9.56 19.24
N ALA A 7 -41.42 -9.93 18.79
CA ALA A 7 -40.18 -9.63 19.50
C ALA A 7 -39.63 -8.27 19.04
N VAL A 8 -39.52 -7.33 19.99
CA VAL A 8 -38.89 -6.02 19.78
C VAL A 8 -37.38 -6.22 19.76
N GLY A 9 -36.75 -6.06 18.60
CA GLY A 9 -35.31 -6.12 18.43
C GLY A 9 -34.64 -4.81 18.85
N THR A 10 -33.77 -4.88 19.87
CA THR A 10 -32.90 -3.80 20.29
C THR A 10 -31.82 -3.54 19.24
N LEU A 11 -31.80 -2.32 18.69
CA LEU A 11 -30.77 -1.82 17.79
C LEU A 11 -29.54 -1.42 18.62
N ALA A 12 -28.51 -2.28 18.63
CA ALA A 12 -27.22 -1.94 19.20
C ALA A 12 -26.44 -1.05 18.23
N LEU A 13 -26.29 0.23 18.57
CA LEU A 13 -25.43 1.17 17.85
C LEU A 13 -23.98 0.85 18.17
N ALA A 14 -23.28 0.16 17.27
CA ALA A 14 -21.85 -0.11 17.42
C ALA A 14 -21.06 1.18 17.15
N LEU A 15 -20.56 1.82 18.22
CA LEU A 15 -19.47 2.80 18.08
C LEU A 15 -18.22 2.05 17.61
N THR A 16 -17.87 2.21 16.34
CA THR A 16 -16.56 1.80 15.83
C THR A 16 -15.52 2.76 16.39
N SER A 17 -14.79 2.31 17.42
CA SER A 17 -13.63 3.03 17.93
C SER A 17 -12.57 3.12 16.85
N LEU A 18 -12.16 4.34 16.47
CA LEU A 18 -10.99 4.57 15.66
C LEU A 18 -9.74 4.27 16.51
N ALA A 19 -9.32 3.01 16.53
CA ALA A 19 -8.04 2.63 17.10
C ALA A 19 -6.93 3.25 16.24
N ALA A 20 -6.12 4.13 16.82
CA ALA A 20 -4.87 4.57 16.20
C ALA A 20 -3.99 3.32 16.00
N ALA A 21 -3.75 2.94 14.74
CA ALA A 21 -2.93 1.79 14.41
C ALA A 21 -1.53 1.95 15.00
N ALA A 22 -1.09 0.99 15.82
CA ALA A 22 0.28 0.92 16.31
C ALA A 22 1.29 1.09 15.16
N PRO A 23 2.52 1.58 15.43
CA PRO A 23 3.52 1.74 14.39
C PRO A 23 3.68 0.43 13.60
N PRO A 24 3.54 0.46 12.26
CA PRO A 24 3.80 -0.72 11.43
C PRO A 24 5.18 -1.29 11.75
N THR A 25 5.22 -2.59 12.01
CA THR A 25 6.50 -3.26 12.27
C THR A 25 7.10 -3.75 10.96
N LEU A 26 8.43 -3.71 10.81
CA LEU A 26 9.13 -4.25 9.63
C LEU A 26 8.88 -5.76 9.40
N LYS A 27 8.35 -6.44 10.42
CA LYS A 27 7.98 -7.86 10.39
C LYS A 27 6.58 -8.11 9.83
N ASP A 28 5.86 -7.04 9.49
CA ASP A 28 4.55 -7.14 8.85
C ASP A 28 4.71 -7.81 7.47
N PRO A 29 4.05 -8.96 7.24
CA PRO A 29 4.14 -9.68 5.98
C PRO A 29 3.74 -8.85 4.76
N GLU A 30 2.77 -7.93 4.90
CA GLU A 30 2.31 -7.09 3.78
C GLU A 30 3.40 -6.12 3.32
N LEU A 31 4.14 -5.56 4.27
CA LEU A 31 5.23 -4.63 3.98
C LEU A 31 6.44 -5.36 3.37
N GLN A 32 6.72 -6.57 3.85
CA GLN A 32 7.78 -7.44 3.31
C GLN A 32 7.48 -7.88 1.87
N GLN A 33 6.23 -8.22 1.57
CA GLN A 33 5.81 -8.58 0.22
C GLN A 33 5.95 -7.39 -0.74
N ALA A 34 5.59 -6.19 -0.28
CA ALA A 34 5.68 -4.99 -1.12
C ALA A 34 7.13 -4.65 -1.53
N VAL A 35 8.12 -4.92 -0.66
CA VAL A 35 9.55 -4.68 -0.94
C VAL A 35 10.27 -5.88 -1.57
N THR A 36 9.56 -6.96 -1.87
CA THR A 36 10.17 -8.15 -2.49
C THR A 36 10.68 -7.82 -3.90
N GLY A 37 11.95 -8.16 -4.17
CA GLY A 37 12.61 -7.90 -5.46
C GLY A 37 13.19 -6.50 -5.61
N VAL A 38 13.16 -5.67 -4.56
CA VAL A 38 13.87 -4.38 -4.55
C VAL A 38 15.34 -4.62 -4.19
N PRO A 39 16.30 -4.11 -5.00
CA PRO A 39 17.72 -4.26 -4.70
C PRO A 39 18.13 -3.47 -3.45
N GLY A 40 19.15 -3.97 -2.74
CA GLY A 40 19.71 -3.34 -1.52
C GLY A 40 20.08 -4.38 -0.47
N ASP A 41 21.07 -4.05 0.36
CA ASP A 41 21.53 -4.90 1.46
C ASP A 41 20.85 -4.48 2.79
N GLY A 42 20.06 -5.38 3.38
CA GLY A 42 19.44 -5.14 4.68
C GLY A 42 18.27 -4.14 4.63
N PRO A 43 18.13 -3.22 5.62
CA PRO A 43 17.00 -2.30 5.70
C PRO A 43 17.06 -1.13 4.69
N ASP A 44 18.21 -0.93 4.05
CA ASP A 44 18.43 0.19 3.16
C ASP A 44 18.22 -0.29 1.72
N LEU A 45 17.03 -0.06 1.19
CA LEU A 45 16.68 -0.43 -0.18
C LEU A 45 17.16 0.65 -1.16
N LEU A 46 17.41 0.27 -2.41
CA LEU A 46 17.84 1.17 -3.47
C LEU A 46 16.76 1.26 -4.56
N ALA A 47 16.61 2.46 -5.14
CA ALA A 47 15.73 2.72 -6.26
C ALA A 47 16.46 3.54 -7.32
N ASN A 48 16.37 3.07 -8.57
CA ASN A 48 16.92 3.75 -9.72
C ASN A 48 15.79 4.32 -10.58
N PHE A 49 15.81 5.63 -10.78
CA PHE A 49 14.91 6.31 -11.71
C PHE A 49 15.64 6.49 -13.03
N GLU A 50 15.25 5.72 -14.04
CA GLU A 50 15.75 5.89 -15.40
C GLU A 50 14.95 7.02 -16.07
N THR A 51 15.62 8.15 -16.32
CA THR A 51 14.99 9.32 -16.93
C THR A 51 15.68 9.69 -18.24
N SER A 52 15.03 10.52 -19.05
CA SER A 52 15.61 11.05 -20.29
C SER A 52 16.83 11.97 -20.06
N LYS A 53 17.07 12.40 -18.82
CA LYS A 53 18.21 13.24 -18.42
C LYS A 53 19.30 12.47 -17.67
N GLY A 54 19.16 11.16 -17.53
CA GLY A 54 20.08 10.29 -16.81
C GLY A 54 19.41 9.53 -15.67
N THR A 55 20.22 8.73 -14.98
CA THR A 55 19.75 7.89 -13.87
C THR A 55 19.91 8.62 -12.54
N ILE A 56 18.86 8.58 -11.71
CA ILE A 56 18.91 9.06 -10.33
C ILE A 56 18.87 7.83 -9.42
N GLU A 57 19.91 7.66 -8.61
CA GLU A 57 19.99 6.60 -7.60
C GLU A 57 19.55 7.15 -6.24
N CYS A 58 18.59 6.47 -5.62
CA CYS A 58 17.98 6.86 -4.35
C CYS A 58 18.10 5.73 -3.33
N ARG A 59 18.47 6.09 -2.10
CA ARG A 59 18.35 5.21 -0.93
C ARG A 59 16.98 5.38 -0.28
N LEU A 60 16.33 4.27 0.05
CA LEU A 60 15.04 4.23 0.72
C LEU A 60 15.24 3.80 2.19
N PHE A 61 14.72 4.62 3.09
CA PHE A 61 14.81 4.48 4.54
C PHE A 61 13.65 3.64 5.09
N TYR A 62 13.71 2.32 4.89
CA TYR A 62 12.60 1.42 5.22
C TYR A 62 12.32 1.33 6.72
N LYS A 63 13.38 1.42 7.56
CA LYS A 63 13.25 1.42 9.02
C LYS A 63 12.47 2.62 9.55
N GLU A 64 12.70 3.78 8.95
CA GLU A 64 12.17 5.07 9.36
C GLU A 64 10.75 5.28 8.85
N ALA A 65 10.47 4.87 7.61
CA ALA A 65 9.19 5.10 6.95
C ALA A 65 8.66 3.82 6.25
N PRO A 66 8.35 2.74 6.99
CA PRO A 66 8.09 1.43 6.41
C PRO A 66 6.86 1.40 5.49
N LYS A 67 5.77 2.07 5.88
CA LYS A 67 4.56 2.17 5.04
C LYS A 67 4.81 2.92 3.72
N THR A 68 5.54 4.03 3.80
CA THR A 68 5.81 4.88 2.63
C THR A 68 6.73 4.15 1.65
N VAL A 69 7.80 3.55 2.17
CA VAL A 69 8.74 2.78 1.35
C VAL A 69 8.06 1.55 0.77
N ALA A 70 7.26 0.81 1.54
CA ALA A 70 6.48 -0.32 1.02
C ALA A 70 5.49 0.11 -0.08
N ASN A 71 4.76 1.22 0.11
CA ASN A 71 3.86 1.74 -0.91
C ASN A 71 4.63 2.10 -2.20
N PHE A 72 5.74 2.83 -2.07
CA PHE A 72 6.58 3.22 -3.21
C PHE A 72 7.14 1.99 -3.92
N ALA A 73 7.81 1.10 -3.19
CA ALA A 73 8.41 -0.13 -3.71
C ALA A 73 7.37 -1.00 -4.42
N GLY A 74 6.23 -1.26 -3.78
CA GLY A 74 5.18 -2.10 -4.34
C GLY A 74 4.59 -1.52 -5.63
N LEU A 75 4.47 -0.20 -5.75
CA LEU A 75 4.04 0.46 -6.98
C LEU A 75 5.13 0.41 -8.06
N ALA A 76 6.41 0.56 -7.70
CA ALA A 76 7.54 0.52 -8.62
C ALA A 76 7.81 -0.89 -9.19
N THR A 77 7.58 -1.93 -8.41
CA THR A 77 7.74 -3.34 -8.83
C THR A 77 6.47 -3.93 -9.43
N GLY A 78 5.31 -3.29 -9.23
CA GLY A 78 4.00 -3.80 -9.66
C GLY A 78 3.36 -4.81 -8.70
N ASN A 79 3.97 -5.04 -7.53
CA ASN A 79 3.44 -5.90 -6.48
C ASN A 79 2.16 -5.32 -5.82
N LYS A 80 2.02 -3.99 -5.84
CA LYS A 80 0.87 -3.29 -5.25
C LYS A 80 -0.15 -2.90 -6.34
N PRO A 81 -1.43 -3.28 -6.21
CA PRO A 81 -2.47 -2.77 -7.10
C PRO A 81 -2.65 -1.26 -6.97
N PHE A 82 -3.04 -0.63 -8.07
CA PHE A 82 -3.42 0.78 -8.10
C PHE A 82 -4.66 0.99 -8.98
N THR A 83 -5.34 2.12 -8.77
CA THR A 83 -6.44 2.54 -9.62
C THR A 83 -5.89 3.44 -10.73
N ASP A 84 -6.14 3.11 -12.00
CA ASP A 84 -5.75 3.96 -13.12
C ASP A 84 -6.60 5.25 -13.08
N PRO A 85 -5.98 6.46 -13.06
CA PRO A 85 -6.74 7.71 -12.97
C PRO A 85 -7.55 8.02 -14.23
N ASN A 86 -7.23 7.43 -15.38
CA ASN A 86 -7.93 7.66 -16.64
C ASN A 86 -9.15 6.75 -16.80
N THR A 87 -9.04 5.49 -16.36
CA THR A 87 -10.11 4.49 -16.53
C THR A 87 -10.88 4.21 -15.24
N ASN A 88 -10.35 4.60 -14.07
CA ASN A 88 -10.84 4.24 -12.74
C ASN A 88 -10.87 2.73 -12.45
N GLU A 89 -10.16 1.94 -13.25
CA GLU A 89 -10.08 0.49 -13.07
C GLU A 89 -8.91 0.10 -12.16
N GLN A 90 -9.06 -1.01 -11.43
CA GLN A 90 -7.94 -1.59 -10.68
C GLN A 90 -6.97 -2.31 -11.63
N VAL A 91 -5.71 -1.89 -11.58
CA VAL A 91 -4.60 -2.49 -12.30
C VAL A 91 -3.70 -3.26 -11.33
N LYS A 92 -3.31 -4.48 -11.72
CA LYS A 92 -2.44 -5.39 -10.94
C LYS A 92 -1.26 -5.83 -11.79
N GLY A 93 -0.08 -5.96 -11.18
CA GLY A 93 1.12 -6.47 -11.86
C GLY A 93 1.77 -5.50 -12.85
N LYS A 94 1.30 -4.24 -12.90
CA LYS A 94 1.90 -3.19 -13.74
C LYS A 94 2.72 -2.24 -12.88
N ARG A 95 3.92 -1.90 -13.33
CA ARG A 95 4.79 -0.90 -12.70
C ARG A 95 4.18 0.49 -12.89
N TYR A 96 3.94 1.18 -11.79
CA TYR A 96 3.16 2.42 -11.78
C TYR A 96 3.92 3.61 -12.36
N PHE A 97 5.22 3.72 -12.08
CA PHE A 97 6.01 4.91 -12.41
C PHE A 97 6.54 4.94 -13.85
N ASP A 98 6.44 3.82 -14.58
CA ASP A 98 6.96 3.71 -15.95
C ASP A 98 6.16 4.63 -16.89
N GLY A 99 6.85 5.58 -17.53
CA GLY A 99 6.27 6.55 -18.47
C GLY A 99 5.72 7.83 -17.85
N LEU A 100 5.85 8.02 -16.53
CA LEU A 100 5.49 9.28 -15.87
C LEU A 100 6.52 10.38 -16.17
N ILE A 101 6.06 11.63 -16.13
CA ILE A 101 6.91 12.82 -16.22
C ILE A 101 7.17 13.42 -14.85
N PHE A 102 8.32 14.09 -14.73
CA PHE A 102 8.54 15.09 -13.68
C PHE A 102 7.89 16.39 -14.17
N HIS A 103 6.85 16.85 -13.46
CA HIS A 103 6.07 18.05 -13.82
C HIS A 103 6.64 19.32 -13.20
#